data_AF-A0A966PLA2-F1
#
_entry.id   AF-A0A966PLA2-F1
#
_cell.length_a   1.000
_cell.length_b   1.000
_cell.length_c   1.000
_cell.angle_alpha   90.00
_cell.angle_beta   90.00
_cell.angle_gamma   90.00
#
_symmetry.space_group_name_H-M   'P 1'
#
loop_
_entity.id
_entity.type
_entity.pdbx_description
1 polymer ?
#
loop_
_entity_poly.entity_id
_entity_poly.type
_entity_poly.pdbx_seq_one_letter_code
_entity_poly.pdbx_strand_id
1 'polypeptide(L)'
;MIFLQALHTRRGKPKSGKVFKILNPKKAIDSACAKLNLKKYTARNFRQMNIIHNLRSGVAAKIIAKWQGHQDGGVLIMNVYSEVISENDLEYEINEVKKIAQRKNQLDAVVPT
;
A
#
# COMPACT_ATOMS: atom_id res chain seq x y z
N MET A 1 -3.76 0.75 -18.99
CA MET A 1 -5.00 1.52 -19.26
C MET A 1 -6.23 0.66 -18.91
N ILE A 2 -6.66 0.60 -17.64
CA ILE A 2 -7.70 -0.36 -17.20
C ILE A 2 -8.84 0.33 -16.42
N PHE A 3 -8.54 1.38 -15.65
CA PHE A 3 -9.51 2.04 -14.78
C PHE A 3 -10.67 2.72 -15.51
N LEU A 4 -10.39 3.55 -16.53
CA LEU A 4 -11.43 4.28 -17.26
C LEU A 4 -12.37 3.34 -18.01
N GLN A 5 -11.83 2.25 -18.57
CA GLN A 5 -12.62 1.22 -19.23
C GLN A 5 -13.61 0.58 -18.25
N ALA A 6 -13.11 0.12 -17.09
CA ALA A 6 -13.94 -0.47 -16.05
C ALA A 6 -15.00 0.52 -15.50
N LEU A 7 -14.65 1.79 -15.39
CA LEU A 7 -15.58 2.84 -14.97
C LEU A 7 -16.71 3.03 -15.99
N HIS A 8 -16.38 3.08 -17.28
CA HIS A 8 -17.36 3.20 -18.36
C HIS A 8 -18.27 1.97 -18.45
N THR A 9 -17.75 0.76 -18.22
CA THR A 9 -18.58 -0.46 -18.16
C THR A 9 -19.62 -0.38 -17.04
N ARG A 10 -19.22 0.09 -15.85
CA ARG A 10 -20.13 0.15 -14.68
C ARG A 10 -21.12 1.31 -14.70
N ARG A 11 -20.74 2.46 -15.28
CA ARG A 11 -21.51 3.71 -15.17
C ARG A 11 -21.98 4.27 -16.51
N GLY A 12 -21.61 3.64 -17.63
CA GLY A 12 -21.71 4.19 -18.96
C GLY A 12 -20.60 5.21 -19.25
N LYS A 13 -20.25 5.38 -20.53
CA LYS A 13 -19.37 6.47 -20.96
C LYS A 13 -20.14 7.79 -20.85
N PRO A 14 -19.64 8.80 -20.12
CA PRO A 14 -20.33 10.09 -20.05
C PRO A 14 -20.38 10.71 -21.45
N LYS A 15 -21.59 11.09 -21.91
CA LYS A 15 -21.80 11.73 -23.23
C LYS A 15 -21.12 13.10 -23.31
N SER A 16 -21.08 13.82 -22.19
CA SER A 16 -20.25 15.01 -21.94
C SER A 16 -20.18 15.25 -20.42
N GLY A 17 -19.15 15.99 -19.95
CA GLY A 17 -19.02 16.36 -18.54
C GLY A 17 -17.87 15.71 -17.77
N LYS A 18 -17.86 15.88 -16.44
CA LYS A 18 -16.74 15.46 -15.56
C LYS A 18 -16.77 13.95 -15.31
N VAL A 19 -15.58 13.32 -15.36
CA VAL A 19 -15.39 11.89 -15.06
C VAL A 19 -15.86 11.54 -13.64
N PHE A 20 -15.62 12.45 -12.69
CA PHE A 20 -16.09 12.32 -11.31
C PHE A 20 -17.15 13.37 -11.00
N LYS A 21 -18.24 12.95 -10.35
CA LYS A 21 -19.28 13.85 -9.82
C LYS A 21 -18.78 14.67 -8.62
N ILE A 22 -17.82 14.12 -7.87
CA ILE A 22 -17.22 14.79 -6.71
C ILE A 22 -16.22 15.83 -7.22
N LEU A 23 -16.49 17.10 -6.93
CA LEU A 23 -15.61 18.21 -7.30
C LEU A 23 -14.58 18.53 -6.23
N ASN A 24 -14.93 18.29 -4.97
CA ASN A 24 -14.07 18.56 -3.83
C ASN A 24 -13.96 17.29 -2.96
N PRO A 25 -12.88 16.51 -3.12
CA PRO A 25 -12.72 15.26 -2.38
C PRO A 25 -12.61 15.48 -0.87
N LYS A 26 -12.03 16.60 -0.42
CA LYS A 26 -11.94 16.94 1.00
C LYS A 26 -13.33 17.08 1.62
N LYS A 27 -14.19 17.93 1.03
CA LYS A 27 -15.58 18.10 1.52
C LYS A 27 -16.38 16.80 1.50
N ALA A 28 -16.17 15.97 0.48
CA ALA A 28 -16.83 14.68 0.36
C ALA A 28 -16.41 13.73 1.50
N ILE A 29 -15.11 13.65 1.81
CA ILE A 29 -14.60 12.85 2.93
C ILE A 29 -15.11 13.40 4.26
N ASP A 30 -15.03 14.71 4.49
CA ASP A 30 -15.50 15.34 5.73
C ASP A 30 -16.98 15.02 5.99
N SER A 31 -17.81 15.16 4.95
CA SER A 31 -19.24 14.87 5.01
C SER A 31 -19.53 13.39 5.24
N ALA A 32 -18.74 12.49 4.64
CA ALA A 32 -18.86 11.05 4.87
C ALA A 32 -18.49 10.68 6.32
N CYS A 33 -17.40 11.23 6.84
CA CYS A 33 -16.98 10.99 8.23
C CYS A 33 -18.05 11.49 9.22
N ALA A 34 -18.61 12.68 8.98
CA ALA A 34 -19.67 13.23 9.82
C ALA A 34 -20.93 12.36 9.82
N LYS A 35 -21.39 11.90 8.65
CA LYS A 35 -22.57 11.03 8.53
C LYS A 35 -22.39 9.66 9.19
N LEU A 36 -21.17 9.15 9.22
CA LEU A 36 -20.83 7.87 9.83
C LEU A 36 -20.38 7.99 11.29
N ASN A 37 -20.43 9.19 11.88
CA ASN A 37 -19.94 9.48 13.23
C ASN A 37 -18.47 9.02 13.46
N LEU A 38 -17.62 9.22 12.45
CA LEU A 38 -16.19 8.88 12.49
C LEU A 38 -15.34 10.13 12.73
N LYS A 39 -14.11 9.92 13.22
CA LYS A 39 -13.11 10.99 13.24
C LYS A 39 -12.88 11.55 11.84
N LYS A 40 -12.47 12.82 11.76
CA LYS A 40 -12.14 13.45 10.48
C LYS A 40 -10.91 12.79 9.86
N TYR A 41 -11.12 12.12 8.72
CA TYR A 41 -10.06 11.59 7.89
C TYR A 41 -9.76 12.53 6.72
N THR A 42 -8.53 12.47 6.22
CA THR A 42 -8.08 13.24 5.06
C THR A 42 -7.60 12.30 3.95
N ALA A 43 -7.44 12.83 2.74
CA ALA A 43 -6.80 12.10 1.64
C ALA A 43 -5.40 11.57 2.03
N ARG A 44 -4.66 12.30 2.88
CA ARG A 44 -3.36 11.86 3.41
C ARG A 44 -3.50 10.62 4.28
N ASN A 45 -4.56 10.50 5.08
CA ASN A 45 -4.77 9.30 5.90
C ASN A 45 -5.07 8.08 5.02
N PHE A 46 -5.86 8.23 3.95
CA PHE A 46 -6.07 7.13 3.00
C PHE A 46 -4.78 6.74 2.28
N ARG A 47 -3.91 7.70 1.94
CA ARG A 47 -2.58 7.41 1.41
C ARG A 47 -1.75 6.58 2.40
N GLN A 48 -1.68 6.98 3.67
CA GLN A 48 -0.97 6.25 4.72
C GLN A 48 -1.51 4.83 4.89
N MET A 49 -2.83 4.69 5.02
CA MET A 49 -3.51 3.40 5.15
C MET A 49 -3.20 2.47 3.99
N ASN A 50 -3.23 2.98 2.75
CA ASN A 50 -2.90 2.18 1.58
C ASN A 50 -1.42 1.76 1.55
N ILE A 51 -0.49 2.62 1.97
CA ILE A 51 0.93 2.26 2.08
C ILE A 51 1.12 1.13 3.10
N ILE A 52 0.57 1.27 4.30
CA ILE A 52 0.65 0.27 5.37
C ILE A 52 0.02 -1.05 4.91
N HIS A 53 -1.16 -1.00 4.30
CA HIS A 53 -1.85 -2.19 3.79
C HIS A 53 -1.00 -2.93 2.76
N ASN A 54 -0.45 -2.23 1.76
CA ASN A 54 0.38 -2.86 0.73
C ASN A 54 1.67 -3.45 1.30
N LEU A 55 2.30 -2.79 2.27
CA LEU A 55 3.47 -3.33 2.95
C LEU A 55 3.13 -4.60 3.73
N ARG A 56 2.02 -4.61 4.49
CA ARG A 56 1.52 -5.79 5.20
C ARG A 56 1.14 -6.94 4.26
N SER A 57 0.69 -6.62 3.05
CA SER A 57 0.43 -7.61 1.99
C SER A 57 1.70 -8.08 1.27
N GLY A 58 2.89 -7.66 1.69
CA GLY A 58 4.17 -8.11 1.13
C GLY A 58 4.58 -7.43 -0.18
N VAL A 59 3.91 -6.34 -0.57
CA VAL A 59 4.32 -5.58 -1.76
C VAL A 59 5.64 -4.86 -1.45
N ALA A 60 6.64 -5.05 -2.32
CA ALA A 60 7.95 -4.44 -2.13
C ALA A 60 7.87 -2.91 -2.02
N ALA A 61 8.55 -2.33 -1.03
CA ALA A 61 8.55 -0.89 -0.77
C ALA A 61 8.90 -0.04 -2.00
N LYS A 62 9.82 -0.53 -2.85
CA LYS A 62 10.19 0.09 -4.14
C LYS A 62 9.01 0.24 -5.10
N ILE A 63 8.14 -0.76 -5.18
CA ILE A 63 6.93 -0.73 -6.03
C ILE A 63 5.93 0.27 -5.47
N ILE A 64 5.73 0.24 -4.16
CA ILE A 64 4.84 1.19 -3.47
C ILE A 64 5.34 2.62 -3.68
N ALA A 65 6.65 2.86 -3.53
CA ALA A 65 7.29 4.16 -3.78
C ALA A 65 7.01 4.68 -5.19
N LYS A 66 7.12 3.81 -6.20
CA LYS A 66 6.75 4.15 -7.58
C LYS A 66 5.28 4.54 -7.72
N TRP A 67 4.34 3.81 -7.10
CA TRP A 67 2.92 4.18 -7.11
C TRP A 67 2.65 5.50 -6.37
N GLN A 68 3.43 5.78 -5.34
CA GLN A 68 3.38 7.00 -4.55
C GLN A 68 4.04 8.21 -5.24
N GLY A 69 4.76 7.98 -6.36
CA GLY A 69 5.48 9.00 -7.11
C GLY A 69 6.85 9.37 -6.53
N HIS A 70 7.40 8.55 -5.62
CA HIS A 70 8.72 8.79 -5.03
C HIS A 70 9.83 8.24 -5.94
N GLN A 71 10.98 8.92 -5.93
CA GLN A 71 12.18 8.52 -6.68
C GLN A 71 13.31 7.98 -5.79
N ASP A 72 13.04 7.81 -4.50
CA ASP A 72 14.01 7.38 -3.47
C ASP A 72 14.11 5.85 -3.29
N GLY A 73 13.49 5.08 -4.19
CA GLY A 73 13.50 3.62 -4.12
C GLY A 73 12.73 3.02 -2.94
N GLY A 74 11.99 3.81 -2.15
CA GLY A 74 11.25 3.35 -0.98
C GLY A 74 11.89 3.69 0.37
N VAL A 75 12.99 4.43 0.39
CA VAL A 75 13.64 4.87 1.64
C VAL A 75 12.68 5.65 2.54
N LEU A 76 11.97 6.66 2.03
CA LEU A 76 11.01 7.42 2.83
C LEU A 76 9.86 6.55 3.35
N ILE A 77 9.43 5.56 2.57
CA ILE A 77 8.36 4.65 2.98
C ILE A 77 8.84 3.79 4.15
N MET A 78 10.02 3.19 4.04
CA MET A 78 10.55 2.36 5.12
C MET A 78 10.82 3.20 6.37
N ASN A 79 11.42 4.38 6.23
CA ASN A 79 11.70 5.27 7.38
C ASN A 79 10.44 5.72 8.13
N VAL A 80 9.31 5.86 7.44
CA VAL A 80 8.07 6.41 8.04
C VAL A 80 7.16 5.31 8.59
N TYR A 81 7.18 4.11 8.01
CA TYR A 81 6.18 3.07 8.32
C TYR A 81 6.75 1.76 8.83
N SER A 82 8.08 1.56 8.90
CA SER A 82 8.69 0.31 9.37
C SER A 82 8.14 -0.15 10.72
N GLU A 83 8.10 0.76 11.70
CA GLU A 83 7.63 0.50 13.06
C GLU A 83 6.13 0.14 13.12
N VAL A 84 5.32 0.57 12.15
CA VAL A 84 3.88 0.29 12.11
C VAL A 84 3.57 -1.10 11.53
N ILE A 85 4.56 -1.72 10.89
CA ILE A 85 4.41 -3.03 10.25
C ILE A 85 5.06 -4.12 11.09
N SER A 86 6.11 -3.80 11.85
CA SER A 86 6.66 -4.68 12.86
C SER A 86 5.94 -4.51 14.19
N GLU A 87 4.67 -4.91 14.24
CA GLU A 87 3.96 -5.01 15.54
C GLU A 87 4.59 -6.10 16.45
N ASN A 88 5.47 -6.95 15.89
CA ASN A 88 6.21 -7.98 16.63
C ASN A 88 7.56 -8.27 15.96
N ASP A 89 8.60 -7.52 16.33
CA ASP A 89 9.97 -7.67 15.79
C ASP A 89 10.47 -9.12 15.86
N LEU A 90 10.08 -9.84 16.92
CA LEU A 90 10.43 -11.24 17.15
C LEU A 90 9.96 -12.18 16.04
N GLU A 91 8.74 -11.99 15.52
CA GLU A 91 8.21 -12.85 14.47
C GLU A 91 8.92 -12.61 13.13
N TYR A 92 9.29 -11.36 12.87
CA TYR A 92 10.10 -11.00 11.71
C TYR A 92 11.50 -11.62 11.81
N GLU A 93 12.17 -11.49 12.96
CA GLU A 93 13.48 -12.11 13.20
C GLU A 93 13.43 -13.63 13.01
N ILE A 94 12.42 -14.30 13.57
CA ILE A 94 12.22 -15.74 13.40
C ILE A 94 12.05 -16.11 11.91
N ASN A 95 11.29 -15.32 11.16
CA ASN A 95 11.07 -15.57 9.73
C ASN A 95 12.34 -15.35 8.89
N GLU A 96 13.15 -14.34 9.20
CA GLU A 96 14.44 -14.12 8.54
C GLU A 96 15.44 -15.23 8.87
N VAL A 97 15.52 -15.66 10.13
CA VAL A 97 16.36 -16.79 10.54
C VAL A 97 15.94 -18.08 9.82
N LYS A 98 14.63 -18.34 9.66
CA LYS A 98 14.11 -19.48 8.90
C LYS A 98 14.57 -19.44 7.44
N LYS A 99 14.50 -18.29 6.77
CA LYS A 99 14.96 -18.14 5.37
C LYS A 99 16.46 -18.39 5.25
N ILE A 100 17.25 -17.88 6.20
CA ILE A 100 18.71 -18.10 6.24
C ILE A 100 19.03 -19.59 6.40
N ALA A 101 18.36 -20.28 7.34
CA ALA A 101 18.55 -21.71 7.57
C ALA A 101 18.16 -22.55 6.32
N GLN A 102 17.04 -22.23 5.68
CA GLN A 102 16.63 -22.87 4.43
C GLN A 102 17.65 -22.68 3.31
N ARG A 103 18.19 -21.46 3.18
CA ARG A 103 19.22 -21.15 2.19
C ARG A 103 20.54 -21.88 2.46
N LYS A 104 20.93 -22.02 3.73
CA LYS A 104 22.10 -22.82 4.12
C LYS A 104 21.92 -24.29 3.75
N ASN A 105 20.77 -24.89 4.07
CA ASN A 105 20.48 -26.28 3.70
C ASN A 105 20.52 -26.50 2.18
N GLN A 106 20.08 -25.51 1.38
CA GLN A 106 20.20 -25.55 -0.08
C GLN A 106 21.65 -25.46 -0.56
N LEU A 107 22.49 -24.63 0.08
CA LEU A 107 23.91 -24.51 -0.25
C LEU A 107 24.69 -25.79 0.08
N ASP A 108 24.46 -26.36 1.26
CA ASP A 108 25.10 -27.60 1.72
C ASP A 108 24.70 -28.79 0.84
N ALA A 109 23.51 -28.76 0.21
CA ALA A 109 23.06 -29.76 -0.75
C ALA A 109 23.69 -29.60 -2.15
N VAL A 110 24.19 -28.41 -2.52
CA VAL A 110 24.78 -28.12 -3.84
C VAL A 110 26.31 -28.22 -3.81
N VAL A 111 26.94 -27.90 -2.69
CA VAL A 111 28.38 -28.05 -2.46
C VAL A 111 28.58 -28.88 -1.19
N PRO A 112 28.42 -30.22 -1.28
CA PRO A 112 28.73 -31.07 -0.15
C PRO A 112 30.23 -31.01 0.11
N THR A 113 30.60 -30.52 1.29
CA THR A 113 31.96 -30.65 1.86
C THR A 113 32.39 -32.09 1.98
#